data_AF-A0A2N1PW53-F1
#
_entry.id   AF-A0A2N1PW53-F1
#
_cell.length_a   1.000
_cell.length_b   1.000
_cell.length_c   1.000
_cell.angle_alpha   90.00
_cell.angle_beta   90.00
_cell.angle_gamma   90.00
#
_symmetry.space_group_name_H-M   'P 1'
#
loop_
_entity.id
_entity.type
_entity.pdbx_description
1 polymer ?
#
loop_
_entity_poly.entity_id
_entity_poly.type
_entity_poly.pdbx_seq_one_letter_code
_entity_poly.pdbx_strand_id
1 'polypeptide(L)'
;YPLEIGVVCVTKEFEKKFRYDGKLGVNYNQSYSTFSLFSPVAKEVYVVIDNQEYEMVYKQPIWYAEINQDLQGLAYMYKIRLVDQFKMVKDPYAIASNLTDNIIIDLNQTIPSIKTPIKVKNYVDTVIYEGHVRDLSIGLDVESKGLFEGLIEPSKKLKGSVIQCIKRLGMTHLQLLPVFDFEGVNDSEKNELYNWGYNPSQYFCVDGWFSKNPDDAYDRINGLKKVVNHAHEAKLGVIMDVVYNHVYDHLTFPYDEIVPGYFYRHTNQFHMTHACYLDNDVETRNYMVRKLIIDSLVHFASVYQIDGFRFDLMGLLDVDTMLAIEKELKKVNPYIMLYGEGWNMPNEVPAKLRSNQNNQALFSNIGHFNDYYRNVMKGELHGPGLGFSMG
;
A
#
# COMPACT_ATOMS: atom_id res chain seq x y z
N TYR A 1 15.26 -36.50 8.08
CA TYR A 1 15.38 -35.43 7.08
C TYR A 1 14.50 -34.28 7.54
N PRO A 2 15.04 -33.09 7.82
CA PRO A 2 14.17 -31.93 8.01
C PRO A 2 13.37 -31.74 6.72
N LEU A 3 12.04 -31.60 6.86
CA LEU A 3 11.17 -31.26 5.75
C LEU A 3 11.53 -29.84 5.30
N GLU A 4 12.22 -29.71 4.17
CA GLU A 4 12.27 -28.43 3.47
C GLU A 4 10.85 -28.07 3.04
N ILE A 5 10.46 -26.80 3.18
CA ILE A 5 9.11 -26.35 2.83
C ILE A 5 8.80 -26.55 1.34
N GLY A 6 9.82 -26.76 0.52
CA GLY A 6 9.67 -27.15 -0.88
C GLY A 6 8.75 -26.21 -1.66
N VAL A 7 8.21 -26.70 -2.77
CA VAL A 7 7.28 -25.94 -3.62
C VAL A 7 5.82 -26.10 -3.17
N VAL A 8 5.53 -26.58 -1.95
CA VAL A 8 4.16 -26.92 -1.55
C VAL A 8 3.26 -25.69 -1.54
N CYS A 9 3.77 -24.56 -1.02
CA CYS A 9 3.05 -23.29 -0.90
C CYS A 9 2.63 -22.72 -2.26
N VAL A 10 3.36 -23.03 -3.34
CA VAL A 10 3.08 -22.51 -4.69
C VAL A 10 2.19 -23.45 -5.53
N THR A 11 1.67 -24.53 -4.93
CA THR A 11 0.78 -25.47 -5.62
C THR A 11 -0.68 -24.99 -5.65
N LYS A 12 -1.43 -25.44 -6.65
CA LYS A 12 -2.88 -25.19 -6.72
C LYS A 12 -3.64 -25.88 -5.59
N GLU A 13 -3.13 -27.01 -5.09
CA GLU A 13 -3.69 -27.76 -3.97
C GLU A 13 -3.58 -26.96 -2.66
N PHE A 14 -2.44 -26.30 -2.42
CA PHE A 14 -2.25 -25.40 -1.28
C PHE A 14 -3.24 -24.23 -1.34
N GLU A 15 -3.29 -23.53 -2.48
CA GLU A 15 -4.19 -22.41 -2.72
C GLU A 15 -5.68 -22.77 -2.58
N LYS A 16 -6.08 -24.01 -2.92
CA LYS A 16 -7.45 -24.51 -2.68
C LYS A 16 -7.71 -24.86 -1.22
N LYS A 17 -6.70 -25.39 -0.52
CA LYS A 17 -6.85 -25.93 0.85
C LYS A 17 -6.84 -24.84 1.91
N PHE A 18 -6.00 -23.81 1.75
CA PHE A 18 -5.76 -22.81 2.77
C PHE A 18 -6.22 -21.43 2.31
N ARG A 19 -7.37 -21.01 2.85
CA ARG A 19 -7.96 -19.68 2.64
C ARG A 19 -8.58 -19.21 3.94
N TYR A 20 -8.55 -17.91 4.17
CA TYR A 20 -9.09 -17.32 5.39
C TYR A 20 -9.73 -15.97 5.09
N ASP A 21 -11.02 -15.86 5.37
CA ASP A 21 -11.81 -14.65 5.13
C ASP A 21 -11.85 -13.71 6.33
N GLY A 22 -11.47 -14.21 7.50
CA GLY A 22 -11.50 -13.45 8.75
C GLY A 22 -10.44 -12.35 8.80
N LYS A 23 -10.46 -11.61 9.91
CA LYS A 23 -9.51 -10.52 10.16
C LYS A 23 -8.11 -11.09 10.49
N LEU A 24 -7.10 -10.50 9.87
CA LEU A 24 -5.68 -10.75 10.14
C LEU A 24 -5.05 -9.51 10.78
N GLY A 25 -3.84 -9.69 11.32
CA GLY A 25 -3.10 -8.68 12.05
C GLY A 25 -3.55 -8.51 13.49
N VAL A 26 -3.21 -7.38 14.08
CA VAL A 26 -3.64 -7.00 15.43
C VAL A 26 -5.04 -6.36 15.42
N ASN A 27 -5.88 -6.77 16.36
CA ASN A 27 -7.12 -6.11 16.70
C ASN A 27 -7.08 -5.70 18.17
N TYR A 28 -6.79 -4.43 18.40
CA TYR A 28 -6.64 -3.84 19.72
C TYR A 28 -7.99 -3.47 20.34
N ASN A 29 -8.13 -3.76 21.64
CA ASN A 29 -9.07 -3.13 22.57
C ASN A 29 -8.34 -2.88 23.90
N GLN A 30 -8.85 -1.96 24.71
CA GLN A 30 -8.22 -1.61 25.99
C GLN A 30 -8.12 -2.79 26.98
N SER A 31 -9.08 -3.72 26.95
CA SER A 31 -9.08 -4.88 27.85
C SER A 31 -8.36 -6.11 27.30
N TYR A 32 -8.19 -6.18 25.97
CA TYR A 32 -7.55 -7.31 25.31
C TYR A 32 -7.14 -6.95 23.88
N SER A 33 -6.11 -7.61 23.35
CA SER A 33 -5.82 -7.59 21.91
C SER A 33 -5.75 -9.00 21.35
N THR A 34 -6.22 -9.17 20.12
CA THR A 34 -6.10 -10.43 19.39
C THR A 34 -5.12 -10.29 18.24
N PHE A 35 -4.30 -11.30 18.03
CA PHE A 35 -3.32 -11.39 16.95
C PHE A 35 -3.67 -12.56 16.05
N SER A 36 -3.72 -12.35 14.74
CA SER A 36 -4.06 -13.38 13.76
C SER A 36 -3.10 -13.36 12.58
N LEU A 37 -2.34 -14.44 12.39
CA LEU A 37 -1.34 -14.56 11.33
C LEU A 37 -1.65 -15.74 10.41
N PHE A 38 -1.73 -15.50 9.10
CA PHE A 38 -1.88 -16.57 8.11
C PHE A 38 -0.52 -17.23 7.85
N SER A 39 -0.27 -18.38 8.49
CA SER A 39 0.92 -19.21 8.22
C SER A 39 0.58 -20.69 8.34
N PRO A 40 0.02 -21.31 7.28
CA PRO A 40 -0.44 -22.70 7.35
C PRO A 40 0.69 -23.74 7.45
N VAL A 41 1.93 -23.32 7.19
CA VAL A 41 3.13 -24.16 7.13
C VAL A 41 4.08 -23.95 8.30
N ALA A 42 3.88 -22.92 9.13
CA ALA A 42 4.64 -22.77 10.35
C ALA A 42 4.40 -23.95 11.30
N LYS A 43 5.46 -24.28 12.05
CA LYS A 43 5.40 -25.28 13.12
C LYS A 43 5.14 -24.64 14.48
N GLU A 44 5.66 -23.43 14.69
CA GLU A 44 5.47 -22.63 15.90
C GLU A 44 5.43 -21.14 15.53
N VAL A 45 4.56 -20.39 16.21
CA VAL A 45 4.51 -18.94 16.11
C VAL A 45 4.29 -18.37 17.51
N TYR A 46 5.08 -17.35 17.84
CA TYR A 46 4.88 -16.50 19.00
C TYR A 46 4.61 -15.08 18.52
N VAL A 47 3.75 -14.35 19.21
CA VAL A 47 3.76 -12.89 19.15
C VAL A 47 4.70 -12.40 20.25
N VAL A 48 5.67 -11.57 19.88
CA VAL A 48 6.63 -10.98 20.80
C VAL A 48 6.23 -9.54 21.01
N ILE A 49 5.92 -9.16 22.24
CA ILE A 49 5.45 -7.81 22.61
C ILE A 49 6.35 -7.29 23.70
N ASP A 50 7.04 -6.18 23.44
CA ASP A 50 8.05 -5.60 24.34
C ASP A 50 9.01 -6.66 24.93
N ASN A 51 9.59 -7.48 24.05
CA ASN A 51 10.49 -8.61 24.37
C ASN A 51 9.86 -9.79 25.13
N GLN A 52 8.56 -9.78 25.40
CA GLN A 52 7.86 -10.92 25.99
C GLN A 52 7.20 -11.78 24.91
N GLU A 53 7.47 -13.09 24.93
CA GLU A 53 6.91 -14.05 23.97
C GLU A 53 5.58 -14.62 24.46
N TYR A 54 4.57 -14.61 23.59
CA TYR A 54 3.28 -15.24 23.81
C TYR A 54 3.04 -16.28 22.73
N GLU A 55 2.90 -17.54 23.12
CA GLU A 55 2.64 -18.65 22.20
C GLU A 55 1.29 -18.46 21.50
N MET A 56 1.28 -18.56 20.18
CA MET A 56 0.06 -18.53 19.39
C MET A 56 -0.47 -19.94 19.18
N VAL A 57 -1.79 -20.10 19.22
CA VAL A 57 -2.47 -21.36 18.96
C VAL A 57 -2.77 -21.48 17.48
N TYR A 58 -2.37 -22.58 16.85
CA TYR A 58 -2.73 -22.86 15.47
C TYR A 58 -4.22 -23.21 15.35
N LYS A 59 -4.98 -22.33 14.69
CA LYS A 59 -6.38 -22.49 14.30
C LYS A 59 -6.44 -22.47 12.77
N GLN A 60 -6.22 -23.63 12.15
CA GLN A 60 -6.06 -23.77 10.70
C GLN A 60 -7.05 -22.86 9.92
N PRO A 61 -6.56 -21.99 9.00
CA PRO A 61 -5.18 -21.91 8.49
C PRO A 61 -4.32 -20.82 9.16
N ILE A 62 -4.74 -20.28 10.31
CA ILE A 62 -4.07 -19.15 10.97
C ILE A 62 -3.46 -19.55 12.32
N TRP A 63 -2.54 -18.73 12.80
CA TRP A 63 -2.09 -18.71 14.19
C TRP A 63 -2.82 -17.59 14.92
N TYR A 64 -3.25 -17.87 16.15
CA TYR A 64 -4.07 -16.95 16.94
C TYR A 64 -3.56 -16.81 18.37
N ALA A 65 -3.45 -15.58 18.87
CA ALA A 65 -3.29 -15.30 20.29
C ALA A 65 -4.29 -14.23 20.75
N GLU A 66 -4.68 -14.30 22.01
CA GLU A 66 -5.48 -13.28 22.70
C GLU A 66 -4.79 -12.96 24.02
N ILE A 67 -4.51 -11.69 24.24
CA ILE A 67 -3.74 -11.22 25.39
C ILE A 67 -4.61 -10.21 26.14
N ASN A 68 -5.00 -10.57 27.37
CA ASN A 68 -5.99 -9.88 28.19
C ASN A 68 -5.37 -8.77 29.06
N GLN A 69 -4.76 -7.80 28.40
CA GLN A 69 -4.25 -6.57 29.01
C GLN A 69 -4.25 -5.44 27.98
N ASP A 70 -4.07 -4.22 28.46
CA ASP A 70 -3.83 -3.07 27.59
C ASP A 70 -2.41 -3.18 27.01
N LEU A 71 -2.33 -3.21 25.68
CA LEU A 71 -1.07 -3.30 24.93
C LEU A 71 -0.80 -2.06 24.09
N GLN A 72 -1.58 -0.99 24.28
CA GLN A 72 -1.45 0.22 23.49
C GLN A 72 -0.04 0.82 23.61
N GLY A 73 0.53 1.22 22.48
CA GLY A 73 1.85 1.83 22.37
C GLY A 73 3.01 0.84 22.44
N LEU A 74 2.76 -0.44 22.69
CA LEU A 74 3.83 -1.44 22.74
C LEU A 74 4.24 -1.90 21.34
N ALA A 75 5.55 -2.11 21.19
CA ALA A 75 6.14 -2.71 20.00
C ALA A 75 5.86 -4.21 19.94
N TYR A 76 5.61 -4.73 18.75
CA TYR A 76 5.43 -6.15 18.51
C TYR A 76 5.98 -6.63 17.18
N MET A 77 6.33 -7.91 17.14
CA MET A 77 6.67 -8.68 15.94
C MET A 77 6.23 -10.14 16.14
N TYR A 78 6.22 -10.93 15.07
CA TYR A 78 6.07 -12.38 15.20
C TYR A 78 7.43 -13.06 15.21
N LYS A 79 7.57 -14.08 16.05
CA LYS A 79 8.69 -15.02 16.05
C LYS A 79 8.16 -16.35 15.50
N ILE A 80 8.58 -16.69 14.30
CA ILE A 80 8.04 -17.81 13.52
C ILE A 80 9.10 -18.88 13.28
N ARG A 81 8.73 -20.14 13.46
CA ARG A 81 9.53 -21.29 13.04
C ARG A 81 8.81 -22.07 11.97
N LEU A 82 9.37 -21.98 10.77
CA LEU A 82 8.92 -22.68 9.59
C LEU A 82 9.49 -24.11 9.52
N VAL A 83 10.81 -24.24 9.56
CA VAL A 83 11.52 -25.52 9.57
C VAL A 83 12.19 -25.72 10.92
N ASP A 84 13.47 -25.36 11.03
CA ASP A 84 14.30 -25.61 12.21
C ASP A 84 14.84 -24.32 12.83
N GLN A 85 14.62 -23.16 12.20
CA GLN A 85 15.09 -21.86 12.67
C GLN A 85 13.91 -20.94 12.97
N PHE A 86 14.04 -20.20 14.08
CA PHE A 86 13.17 -19.07 14.37
C PHE A 86 13.66 -17.82 13.65
N LYS A 87 12.71 -17.05 13.13
CA LYS A 87 12.96 -15.72 12.56
C LYS A 87 11.96 -14.72 13.11
N MET A 88 12.41 -13.49 13.25
CA MET A 88 11.56 -12.35 13.59
C MET A 88 10.98 -11.78 12.30
N VAL A 89 9.68 -11.54 12.26
CA VAL A 89 8.98 -11.01 11.10
C VAL A 89 8.00 -9.93 11.54
N LYS A 90 7.97 -8.84 10.78
CA LYS A 90 6.93 -7.81 10.90
C LYS A 90 5.57 -8.38 10.53
N ASP A 91 4.51 -7.83 11.08
CA ASP A 91 3.14 -8.18 10.72
C ASP A 91 2.80 -7.58 9.34
N PRO A 92 2.45 -8.40 8.33
CA PRO A 92 2.05 -7.88 7.03
C PRO A 92 0.79 -6.98 7.07
N TYR A 93 0.00 -7.08 8.13
CA TYR A 93 -1.21 -6.29 8.41
C TYR A 93 -0.99 -5.23 9.50
N ALA A 94 0.25 -4.95 9.91
CA ALA A 94 0.52 -3.87 10.86
C ALA A 94 0.06 -2.52 10.29
N ILE A 95 -0.84 -1.84 10.99
CA ILE A 95 -1.38 -0.53 10.60
C ILE A 95 -0.55 0.65 11.14
N ALA A 96 0.51 0.36 11.90
CA ALA A 96 1.35 1.35 12.55
C ALA A 96 2.75 0.79 12.82
N SER A 97 3.75 1.66 12.66
CA SER A 97 5.15 1.39 12.93
C SER A 97 5.83 2.63 13.51
N ASN A 98 6.94 2.41 14.22
CA ASN A 98 7.93 3.43 14.53
C ASN A 98 9.13 3.24 13.57
N LEU A 99 10.33 3.66 13.98
CA LEU A 99 11.54 3.52 13.17
C LEU A 99 11.94 2.06 12.89
N THR A 100 11.57 1.11 13.76
CA THR A 100 12.08 -0.27 13.73
C THR A 100 10.97 -1.32 13.72
N ASP A 101 9.97 -1.13 14.56
CA ASP A 101 8.99 -2.14 14.96
C ASP A 101 7.57 -1.79 14.52
N ASN A 102 6.69 -2.79 14.56
CA ASN A 102 5.25 -2.54 14.46
C ASN A 102 4.72 -2.15 15.84
N ILE A 103 3.81 -1.17 15.90
CA ILE A 103 3.28 -0.63 17.14
C ILE A 103 1.79 -0.96 17.25
N ILE A 104 1.37 -1.42 18.42
CA ILE A 104 -0.05 -1.64 18.73
C ILE A 104 -0.68 -0.28 19.05
N ILE A 105 -1.70 0.14 18.30
CA ILE A 105 -2.32 1.45 18.50
C ILE A 105 -3.84 1.37 18.69
N ASP A 106 -4.39 2.39 19.34
CA ASP A 106 -5.82 2.68 19.33
C ASP A 106 -6.12 3.70 18.23
N LEU A 107 -6.74 3.26 17.13
CA LEU A 107 -7.14 4.17 16.05
C LEU A 107 -8.07 5.29 16.53
N ASN A 108 -8.81 5.13 17.65
CA ASN A 108 -9.66 6.18 18.19
C ASN A 108 -8.89 7.35 18.81
N GLN A 109 -7.60 7.17 19.11
CA GLN A 109 -6.72 8.24 19.60
C GLN A 109 -6.05 9.03 18.47
N THR A 110 -6.19 8.57 17.22
CA THR A 110 -5.83 9.37 16.06
C THR A 110 -6.85 10.49 15.84
N ILE A 111 -6.47 11.52 15.09
CA ILE A 111 -7.44 12.55 14.73
C ILE A 111 -8.61 11.94 13.93
N PRO A 112 -9.85 12.41 14.14
CA PRO A 112 -11.00 11.90 13.42
C PRO A 112 -10.91 12.27 11.94
N SER A 113 -11.20 11.30 11.08
CA SER A 113 -11.26 11.53 9.63
C SER A 113 -12.64 12.09 9.25
N ILE A 114 -12.67 13.06 8.35
CA ILE A 114 -13.92 13.68 7.89
C ILE A 114 -14.55 12.77 6.82
N LYS A 115 -15.73 12.21 7.11
CA LYS A 115 -16.44 11.30 6.20
C LYS A 115 -17.23 12.04 5.12
N THR A 116 -16.54 12.77 4.25
CA THR A 116 -17.14 13.52 3.14
C THR A 116 -16.54 13.09 1.81
N PRO A 117 -16.90 11.89 1.31
CA PRO A 117 -16.34 11.39 0.07
C PRO A 117 -16.57 12.40 -1.06
N ILE A 118 -15.52 12.69 -1.82
CA ILE A 118 -15.62 13.60 -2.95
C ILE A 118 -16.47 12.94 -4.03
N LYS A 119 -17.64 13.52 -4.28
CA LYS A 119 -18.61 12.97 -5.23
C LYS A 119 -18.18 13.30 -6.64
N VAL A 120 -17.76 12.26 -7.36
CA VAL A 120 -17.47 12.33 -8.80
C VAL A 120 -18.59 11.61 -9.53
N LYS A 121 -19.36 12.32 -10.37
CA LYS A 121 -20.45 11.71 -11.14
C LYS A 121 -19.91 10.85 -12.28
N ASN A 122 -18.91 11.36 -13.00
CA ASN A 122 -18.19 10.64 -14.04
C ASN A 122 -16.69 10.91 -13.90
N TYR A 123 -15.83 9.94 -14.24
CA TYR A 123 -14.37 10.14 -14.17
C TYR A 123 -13.89 11.31 -15.05
N VAL A 124 -14.60 11.61 -16.15
CA VAL A 124 -14.29 12.75 -17.03
C VAL A 124 -14.59 14.13 -16.40
N ASP A 125 -15.29 14.17 -15.26
CA ASP A 125 -15.50 15.40 -14.48
C ASP A 125 -14.29 15.72 -13.58
N THR A 126 -13.24 14.88 -13.62
CA THR A 126 -12.04 15.03 -12.80
C THR A 126 -10.89 15.68 -13.55
N VAL A 127 -10.17 16.52 -12.83
CA VAL A 127 -8.85 17.05 -13.18
C VAL A 127 -7.91 16.71 -12.04
N ILE A 128 -6.89 15.91 -12.34
CA ILE A 128 -5.94 15.34 -11.38
C ILE A 128 -4.65 16.14 -11.41
N TYR A 129 -4.15 16.48 -10.22
CA TYR A 129 -2.83 17.07 -10.03
C TYR A 129 -1.94 16.06 -9.32
N GLU A 130 -0.91 15.54 -9.99
CA GLU A 130 0.07 14.64 -9.40
C GLU A 130 1.14 15.43 -8.64
N GLY A 131 1.51 14.97 -7.44
CA GLY A 131 2.57 15.59 -6.66
C GLY A 131 3.15 14.67 -5.60
N HIS A 132 4.41 14.93 -5.25
CA HIS A 132 5.13 14.24 -4.18
C HIS A 132 5.10 15.06 -2.90
N VAL A 133 4.82 14.44 -1.74
CA VAL A 133 4.68 15.13 -0.44
C VAL A 133 5.88 16.04 -0.16
N ARG A 134 7.09 15.53 -0.43
CA ARG A 134 8.32 16.30 -0.22
C ARG A 134 8.40 17.50 -1.16
N ASP A 135 8.24 17.25 -2.45
CA ASP A 135 8.54 18.22 -3.52
C ASP A 135 7.60 19.42 -3.45
N LEU A 136 6.34 19.17 -3.11
CA LEU A 136 5.29 20.17 -3.03
C LEU A 136 5.57 21.26 -1.99
N SER A 137 6.39 20.99 -0.97
CA SER A 137 6.62 21.91 0.15
C SER A 137 8.08 22.20 0.49
N ILE A 138 9.05 21.39 0.04
CA ILE A 138 10.48 21.53 0.41
C ILE A 138 11.07 22.91 0.05
N GLY A 139 10.62 23.51 -1.06
CA GLY A 139 11.06 24.83 -1.53
C GLY A 139 10.25 26.03 -0.99
N LEU A 140 9.25 25.79 -0.15
CA LEU A 140 8.34 26.82 0.37
C LEU A 140 8.81 27.42 1.70
N ASP A 141 8.17 28.50 2.10
CA ASP A 141 8.33 29.19 3.38
C ASP A 141 7.39 28.64 4.47
N VAL A 142 7.28 27.32 4.54
CA VAL A 142 6.54 26.58 5.58
C VAL A 142 7.51 26.08 6.67
N GLU A 143 7.01 25.74 7.86
CA GLU A 143 7.80 25.17 8.96
C GLU A 143 8.16 23.71 8.63
N SER A 144 7.15 22.92 8.28
CA SER A 144 7.24 21.48 8.09
C SER A 144 7.61 21.12 6.65
N LYS A 145 8.76 21.63 6.18
CA LYS A 145 9.22 21.47 4.79
C LYS A 145 9.40 20.01 4.41
N GLY A 146 8.73 19.60 3.34
CA GLY A 146 8.81 18.26 2.79
C GLY A 146 8.04 17.20 3.58
N LEU A 147 7.24 17.60 4.56
CA LEU A 147 6.43 16.74 5.42
C LEU A 147 4.94 16.89 5.09
N PHE A 148 4.09 16.02 5.64
CA PHE A 148 2.64 16.11 5.49
C PHE A 148 2.09 17.48 5.93
N GLU A 149 2.48 17.97 7.11
CA GLU A 149 2.06 19.26 7.64
C GLU A 149 2.45 20.43 6.71
N GLY A 150 3.55 20.31 5.96
CA GLY A 150 3.98 21.32 5.00
C GLY A 150 3.00 21.55 3.85
N LEU A 151 2.12 20.58 3.56
CA LEU A 151 1.09 20.71 2.53
C LEU A 151 -0.10 21.57 2.97
N ILE A 152 -0.34 21.66 4.29
CA ILE A 152 -1.48 22.37 4.88
C ILE A 152 -1.08 23.68 5.54
N GLU A 153 0.21 23.87 5.85
CA GLU A 153 0.74 25.11 6.38
C GLU A 153 0.66 26.26 5.35
N PRO A 154 0.35 27.50 5.78
CA PRO A 154 0.29 28.64 4.88
C PRO A 154 1.68 29.06 4.41
N SER A 155 1.85 29.20 3.09
CA SER A 155 3.04 29.77 2.45
C SER A 155 2.72 31.15 1.88
N LYS A 156 3.61 32.13 2.08
CA LYS A 156 3.47 33.46 1.45
C LYS A 156 3.63 33.38 -0.06
N LYS A 157 4.54 32.51 -0.55
CA LYS A 157 4.73 32.27 -1.99
C LYS A 157 3.45 31.79 -2.66
N LEU A 158 2.71 30.91 -1.98
CA LEU A 158 1.45 30.38 -2.49
C LEU A 158 0.22 31.22 -2.13
N LYS A 159 0.33 32.24 -1.25
CA LYS A 159 -0.84 32.96 -0.71
C LYS A 159 -1.87 31.99 -0.12
N GLY A 160 -1.43 31.03 0.68
CA GLY A 160 -2.24 29.94 1.23
C GLY A 160 -1.41 28.66 1.36
N SER A 161 -2.06 27.55 1.65
CA SER A 161 -1.41 26.23 1.68
C SER A 161 -1.23 25.62 0.29
N VAL A 162 -0.47 24.52 0.18
CA VAL A 162 -0.35 23.75 -1.07
C VAL A 162 -1.73 23.28 -1.52
N ILE A 163 -2.51 22.71 -0.60
CA ILE A 163 -3.87 22.23 -0.87
C ILE A 163 -4.77 23.35 -1.42
N GLN A 164 -4.76 24.53 -0.79
CA GLN A 164 -5.54 25.67 -1.27
C GLN A 164 -5.04 26.17 -2.63
N CYS A 165 -3.74 26.13 -2.88
CA CYS A 165 -3.18 26.50 -4.18
C CYS A 165 -3.68 25.58 -5.30
N ILE A 166 -3.56 24.27 -5.10
CA ILE A 166 -4.06 23.26 -6.04
C ILE A 166 -5.56 23.43 -6.28
N LYS A 167 -6.34 23.71 -5.21
CA LYS A 167 -7.76 23.97 -5.36
C LYS A 167 -8.05 25.23 -6.19
N ARG A 168 -7.32 26.32 -5.98
CA ARG A 168 -7.47 27.56 -6.76
C ARG A 168 -7.06 27.41 -8.22
N LEU A 169 -6.16 26.48 -8.55
CA LEU A 169 -5.85 26.11 -9.94
C LEU A 169 -7.05 25.44 -10.64
N GLY A 170 -8.10 25.09 -9.91
CA GLY A 170 -9.30 24.43 -10.45
C GLY A 170 -9.20 22.90 -10.43
N MET A 171 -8.19 22.35 -9.78
CA MET A 171 -8.02 20.90 -9.68
C MET A 171 -9.12 20.29 -8.80
N THR A 172 -9.47 19.04 -9.11
CA THR A 172 -10.50 18.30 -8.39
C THR A 172 -9.90 17.27 -7.45
N HIS A 173 -8.74 16.70 -7.81
CA HIS A 173 -8.05 15.68 -7.03
C HIS A 173 -6.55 15.98 -7.00
N LEU A 174 -5.93 15.74 -5.85
CA LEU A 174 -4.49 15.62 -5.68
C LEU A 174 -4.14 14.13 -5.67
N GLN A 175 -3.35 13.67 -6.64
CA GLN A 175 -2.72 12.36 -6.59
C GLN A 175 -1.37 12.52 -5.89
N LEU A 176 -1.23 11.88 -4.73
CA LEU A 176 0.04 11.76 -4.03
C LEU A 176 0.79 10.55 -4.58
N LEU A 177 2.08 10.71 -4.85
CA LEU A 177 3.03 9.59 -4.96
C LEU A 177 2.98 8.70 -3.70
N PRO A 178 3.59 7.50 -3.70
CA PRO A 178 3.44 6.55 -2.59
C PRO A 178 3.67 7.15 -1.20
N VAL A 179 2.72 6.91 -0.30
CA VAL A 179 2.74 7.40 1.10
C VAL A 179 2.66 6.29 2.14
N PHE A 180 2.49 5.03 1.73
CA PHE A 180 2.72 3.90 2.64
C PHE A 180 4.21 3.73 2.86
N ASP A 181 4.59 2.99 3.90
CA ASP A 181 5.97 2.75 4.29
C ASP A 181 6.81 2.16 3.14
N PHE A 182 7.98 2.76 2.89
CA PHE A 182 8.91 2.35 1.85
C PHE A 182 10.38 2.49 2.27
N GLU A 183 11.27 1.82 1.54
CA GLU A 183 12.72 1.87 1.76
C GLU A 183 13.45 2.85 0.81
N GLY A 184 14.69 3.19 1.17
CA GLY A 184 15.59 4.02 0.35
C GLY A 184 15.70 5.48 0.78
N VAL A 185 15.16 5.82 1.95
CA VAL A 185 15.36 7.07 2.68
C VAL A 185 15.59 6.76 4.16
N ASN A 186 16.10 7.73 4.91
CA ASN A 186 16.20 7.64 6.36
C ASN A 186 15.12 8.55 6.98
N ASP A 187 14.21 7.94 7.73
CA ASP A 187 13.11 8.62 8.40
C ASP A 187 13.55 9.74 9.35
N SER A 188 14.71 9.57 10.00
CA SER A 188 15.29 10.54 10.92
C SER A 188 16.20 11.53 10.21
N GLU A 189 17.06 11.05 9.30
CA GLU A 189 18.02 11.86 8.56
C GLU A 189 17.43 12.28 7.21
N LYS A 190 16.33 13.03 7.28
CA LYS A 190 15.44 13.31 6.13
C LYS A 190 16.10 14.00 4.93
N ASN A 191 17.31 14.52 5.04
CA ASN A 191 17.99 15.29 3.99
C ASN A 191 19.13 14.54 3.28
N GLU A 192 19.46 13.32 3.70
CA GLU A 192 20.58 12.57 3.12
C GLU A 192 20.27 12.00 1.74
N LEU A 193 19.08 11.39 1.63
CA LEU A 193 18.63 10.71 0.44
C LEU A 193 17.27 11.24 0.01
N TYR A 194 16.95 11.01 -1.24
CA TYR A 194 15.65 11.27 -1.82
C TYR A 194 15.18 10.01 -2.54
N ASN A 195 13.91 9.69 -2.37
CA ASN A 195 13.25 8.62 -3.11
C ASN A 195 11.80 9.05 -3.44
N TRP A 196 11.24 8.45 -4.48
CA TRP A 196 9.83 8.65 -4.87
C TRP A 196 8.86 7.79 -4.07
N GLY A 197 9.34 6.72 -3.42
CA GLY A 197 8.53 5.84 -2.58
C GLY A 197 8.05 4.55 -3.26
N TYR A 198 8.52 4.24 -4.47
CA TYR A 198 8.19 2.99 -5.17
C TYR A 198 8.95 1.76 -4.64
N ASN A 199 9.31 1.74 -3.36
CA ASN A 199 10.06 0.68 -2.70
C ASN A 199 9.27 0.12 -1.51
N PRO A 200 8.11 -0.54 -1.71
CA PRO A 200 7.19 -0.85 -0.62
C PRO A 200 7.81 -1.77 0.44
N SER A 201 7.64 -1.42 1.71
CA SER A 201 8.10 -2.20 2.87
C SER A 201 6.94 -2.70 3.74
N GLN A 202 5.90 -1.89 3.96
CA GLN A 202 4.68 -2.29 4.68
C GLN A 202 3.43 -1.63 4.08
N TYR A 203 2.49 -2.44 3.59
CA TYR A 203 1.32 -1.95 2.84
C TYR A 203 0.23 -1.25 3.67
N PHE A 204 0.31 -1.22 5.00
CA PHE A 204 -0.71 -0.60 5.84
C PHE A 204 -0.17 0.57 6.67
N CYS A 205 1.15 0.63 6.89
CA CYS A 205 1.80 1.73 7.59
C CYS A 205 1.96 2.94 6.67
N VAL A 206 1.82 4.15 7.22
CA VAL A 206 2.16 5.41 6.53
C VAL A 206 3.63 5.69 6.70
N ASP A 207 4.33 6.14 5.66
CA ASP A 207 5.77 6.40 5.68
C ASP A 207 6.21 7.48 6.71
N GLY A 208 7.35 7.27 7.36
CA GLY A 208 7.85 8.10 8.46
C GLY A 208 8.72 9.25 7.97
N TRP A 209 9.27 9.14 6.76
CA TRP A 209 10.05 10.21 6.14
C TRP A 209 9.23 11.49 5.96
N PHE A 210 7.91 11.36 5.81
CA PHE A 210 6.97 12.49 5.70
C PHE A 210 6.37 12.98 7.02
N SER A 211 6.72 12.39 8.18
CA SER A 211 6.22 12.83 9.49
C SER A 211 7.22 13.73 10.24
N LYS A 212 6.76 14.48 11.24
CA LYS A 212 7.59 15.34 12.07
C LYS A 212 8.38 14.51 13.10
N ASN A 213 7.73 13.51 13.68
CA ASN A 213 8.32 12.54 14.59
C ASN A 213 8.09 11.11 14.08
N PRO A 214 9.04 10.53 13.32
CA PRO A 214 8.88 9.19 12.74
C PRO A 214 8.85 8.05 13.76
N ASP A 215 9.34 8.28 14.98
CA ASP A 215 9.30 7.28 16.06
C ASP A 215 7.93 7.24 16.77
N ASP A 216 7.10 8.28 16.59
CA ASP A 216 5.72 8.29 17.07
C ASP A 216 4.77 7.79 15.97
N ALA A 217 4.26 6.58 16.16
CA ALA A 217 3.29 5.95 15.29
C ALA A 217 2.04 6.83 15.02
N TYR A 218 1.59 7.61 16.00
CA TYR A 218 0.43 8.48 15.81
C TYR A 218 0.76 9.69 14.94
N ASP A 219 1.98 10.23 14.98
CA ASP A 219 2.37 11.41 14.20
C ASP A 219 2.30 11.11 12.69
N ARG A 220 2.85 9.97 12.26
CA ARG A 220 2.79 9.48 10.87
C ARG A 220 1.34 9.39 10.36
N ILE A 221 0.49 8.74 11.15
CA ILE A 221 -0.93 8.53 10.82
C ILE A 221 -1.69 9.86 10.78
N ASN A 222 -1.49 10.69 11.82
CA ASN A 222 -2.18 11.97 11.94
C ASN A 222 -1.74 12.95 10.85
N GLY A 223 -0.47 12.95 10.44
CA GLY A 223 0.04 13.78 9.34
C GLY A 223 -0.77 13.55 8.07
N LEU A 224 -0.88 12.31 7.60
CA LEU A 224 -1.67 11.98 6.41
C LEU A 224 -3.15 12.31 6.60
N LYS A 225 -3.74 11.99 7.76
CA LYS A 225 -5.15 12.34 8.03
C LYS A 225 -5.40 13.84 7.99
N LYS A 226 -4.49 14.67 8.48
CA LYS A 226 -4.63 16.15 8.43
C LYS A 226 -4.63 16.62 6.98
N VAL A 227 -3.75 16.08 6.14
CA VAL A 227 -3.70 16.41 4.71
C VAL A 227 -5.03 16.06 4.02
N VAL A 228 -5.54 14.85 4.23
CA VAL A 228 -6.82 14.43 3.62
C VAL A 228 -7.98 15.26 4.14
N ASN A 229 -8.08 15.47 5.46
CA ASN A 229 -9.14 16.31 6.05
C ASN A 229 -9.12 17.73 5.47
N HIS A 230 -7.94 18.35 5.37
CA HIS A 230 -7.81 19.70 4.83
C HIS A 230 -8.13 19.77 3.33
N ALA A 231 -7.79 18.73 2.57
CA ALA A 231 -8.21 18.60 1.18
C ALA A 231 -9.74 18.50 1.05
N HIS A 232 -10.38 17.68 1.89
CA HIS A 232 -11.84 17.51 1.90
C HIS A 232 -12.57 18.78 2.31
N GLU A 233 -12.08 19.52 3.31
CA GLU A 233 -12.60 20.85 3.67
C GLU A 233 -12.56 21.83 2.49
N ALA A 234 -11.50 21.75 1.67
CA ALA A 234 -11.34 22.52 0.44
C ALA A 234 -12.11 21.93 -0.77
N LYS A 235 -12.84 20.81 -0.58
CA LYS A 235 -13.52 20.05 -1.64
C LYS A 235 -12.57 19.59 -2.74
N LEU A 236 -11.41 19.08 -2.34
CA LEU A 236 -10.37 18.47 -3.16
C LEU A 236 -10.24 17.00 -2.75
N GLY A 237 -10.35 16.08 -3.70
CA GLY A 237 -10.15 14.66 -3.41
C GLY A 237 -8.68 14.30 -3.31
N VAL A 238 -8.37 13.22 -2.61
CA VAL A 238 -7.01 12.68 -2.51
C VAL A 238 -6.97 11.29 -3.12
N ILE A 239 -6.07 11.11 -4.10
CA ILE A 239 -5.77 9.83 -4.73
C ILE A 239 -4.41 9.39 -4.23
N MET A 240 -4.28 8.12 -3.85
CA MET A 240 -3.02 7.54 -3.41
C MET A 240 -2.42 6.68 -4.52
N ASP A 241 -1.16 6.93 -4.87
CA ASP A 241 -0.36 6.02 -5.69
C ASP A 241 0.00 4.78 -4.87
N VAL A 242 -0.27 3.60 -5.42
CA VAL A 242 -0.12 2.32 -4.74
C VAL A 242 0.66 1.32 -5.59
N VAL A 243 1.58 0.62 -4.93
CA VAL A 243 2.53 -0.30 -5.55
C VAL A 243 2.29 -1.70 -5.00
N TYR A 244 1.46 -2.47 -5.70
CA TYR A 244 1.17 -3.88 -5.37
C TYR A 244 1.72 -4.85 -6.41
N ASN A 245 2.57 -4.37 -7.32
CA ASN A 245 3.17 -5.19 -8.37
C ASN A 245 4.50 -5.83 -7.93
N HIS A 246 5.21 -5.22 -6.98
CA HIS A 246 6.45 -5.70 -6.36
C HIS A 246 6.58 -5.20 -4.90
N VAL A 247 7.63 -5.62 -4.21
CA VAL A 247 8.12 -5.06 -2.93
C VAL A 247 9.60 -4.69 -3.07
N TYR A 248 10.12 -3.84 -2.18
CA TYR A 248 11.51 -3.39 -2.25
C TYR A 248 12.52 -4.54 -2.29
N ASP A 249 12.47 -5.41 -1.29
CA ASP A 249 13.32 -6.58 -1.19
C ASP A 249 12.50 -7.75 -0.66
N HIS A 250 12.44 -8.81 -1.47
CA HIS A 250 11.68 -10.01 -1.15
C HIS A 250 12.19 -10.76 0.09
N LEU A 251 13.46 -10.55 0.47
CA LEU A 251 14.11 -11.16 1.64
C LEU A 251 13.76 -10.45 2.95
N THR A 252 13.49 -9.14 2.90
CA THR A 252 13.14 -8.35 4.09
C THR A 252 11.63 -8.15 4.24
N PHE A 253 10.88 -8.26 3.15
CA PHE A 253 9.43 -8.25 3.20
C PHE A 253 8.91 -9.55 3.88
N PRO A 254 7.98 -9.46 4.85
CA PRO A 254 7.76 -10.53 5.83
C PRO A 254 7.20 -11.84 5.26
N TYR A 255 6.66 -11.84 4.03
CA TYR A 255 5.85 -12.94 3.53
C TYR A 255 6.59 -14.26 3.27
N ASP A 256 7.81 -14.24 2.76
CA ASP A 256 8.55 -15.48 2.50
C ASP A 256 8.94 -16.20 3.80
N GLU A 257 9.01 -15.47 4.91
CA GLU A 257 9.26 -16.03 6.23
C GLU A 257 7.98 -16.54 6.92
N ILE A 258 6.81 -16.27 6.34
CA ILE A 258 5.50 -16.68 6.86
C ILE A 258 4.90 -17.80 6.00
N VAL A 259 4.93 -17.65 4.68
CA VAL A 259 4.46 -18.64 3.70
C VAL A 259 5.40 -18.64 2.48
N PRO A 260 6.52 -19.38 2.52
CA PRO A 260 7.58 -19.30 1.52
C PRO A 260 7.08 -19.44 0.07
N GLY A 261 7.43 -18.48 -0.77
CA GLY A 261 7.12 -18.44 -2.20
C GLY A 261 5.65 -18.14 -2.54
N TYR A 262 4.72 -18.14 -1.59
CA TYR A 262 3.29 -17.94 -1.86
C TYR A 262 2.96 -16.52 -2.32
N PHE A 263 3.70 -15.53 -1.83
CA PHE A 263 3.43 -14.12 -2.12
C PHE A 263 3.99 -13.68 -3.48
N TYR A 264 5.03 -14.36 -3.97
CA TYR A 264 5.71 -14.01 -5.22
C TYR A 264 5.31 -14.92 -6.37
N ARG A 265 5.38 -14.37 -7.57
CA ARG A 265 5.08 -15.07 -8.82
C ARG A 265 6.28 -15.86 -9.29
N HIS A 266 5.98 -17.04 -9.83
CA HIS A 266 6.98 -17.99 -10.30
C HIS A 266 6.68 -18.46 -11.72
N THR A 267 7.72 -18.80 -12.46
CA THR A 267 7.62 -19.53 -13.73
C THR A 267 7.15 -20.97 -13.51
N ASN A 268 6.86 -21.68 -14.59
CA ASN A 268 6.55 -23.12 -14.54
C ASN A 268 7.71 -23.98 -14.01
N GLN A 269 8.93 -23.45 -13.96
CA GLN A 269 10.11 -24.09 -13.38
C GLN A 269 10.37 -23.64 -11.93
N PHE A 270 9.42 -22.95 -11.30
CA PHE A 270 9.52 -22.43 -9.93
C PHE A 270 10.64 -21.41 -9.71
N HIS A 271 11.05 -20.70 -10.76
CA HIS A 271 11.91 -19.53 -10.62
C HIS A 271 11.06 -18.28 -10.38
N MET A 272 11.44 -17.44 -9.42
CA MET A 272 10.79 -16.16 -9.18
C MET A 272 10.88 -15.27 -10.42
N THR A 273 9.80 -14.54 -10.72
CA THR A 273 9.74 -13.64 -11.88
C THR A 273 10.08 -12.20 -11.50
N HIS A 274 10.54 -11.42 -12.49
CA HIS A 274 11.01 -10.05 -12.37
C HIS A 274 10.47 -9.17 -13.52
N ALA A 275 9.19 -9.34 -13.86
CA ALA A 275 8.57 -8.65 -15.00
C ALA A 275 8.51 -7.13 -14.82
N CYS A 276 8.49 -6.63 -13.60
CA CYS A 276 8.65 -5.21 -13.25
C CYS A 276 10.08 -4.66 -13.45
N TYR A 277 11.03 -5.49 -13.92
CA TYR A 277 12.47 -5.19 -13.99
C TYR A 277 13.13 -4.93 -12.63
N LEU A 278 12.49 -5.41 -11.56
CA LEU A 278 13.01 -5.49 -10.19
C LEU A 278 13.00 -6.96 -9.76
N ASP A 279 13.59 -7.28 -8.60
CA ASP A 279 13.90 -8.66 -8.22
C ASP A 279 12.69 -9.58 -8.00
N ASN A 280 11.47 -9.06 -7.94
CA ASN A 280 10.26 -9.83 -7.64
C ASN A 280 8.99 -9.28 -8.31
N ASP A 281 8.04 -10.17 -8.59
CA ASP A 281 6.66 -9.80 -8.91
C ASP A 281 5.69 -10.40 -7.87
N VAL A 282 4.69 -9.63 -7.44
CA VAL A 282 3.64 -10.10 -6.53
C VAL A 282 2.65 -11.02 -7.25
N GLU A 283 2.32 -12.18 -6.64
CA GLU A 283 1.34 -13.13 -7.15
C GLU A 283 -0.08 -12.76 -6.74
N THR A 284 -0.61 -11.70 -7.34
CA THR A 284 -1.94 -11.16 -7.04
C THR A 284 -3.10 -12.12 -7.28
N ARG A 285 -2.89 -13.21 -8.04
CA ARG A 285 -3.94 -14.23 -8.28
C ARG A 285 -4.22 -15.09 -7.04
N ASN A 286 -3.23 -15.25 -6.17
CA ASN A 286 -3.33 -16.05 -4.95
C ASN A 286 -4.31 -15.40 -3.97
N TYR A 287 -5.21 -16.20 -3.38
CA TYR A 287 -6.34 -15.67 -2.62
C TYR A 287 -5.93 -14.78 -1.45
N MET A 288 -4.96 -15.20 -0.64
CA MET A 288 -4.53 -14.43 0.52
C MET A 288 -3.68 -13.21 0.15
N VAL A 289 -3.02 -13.20 -1.02
CA VAL A 289 -2.32 -12.03 -1.57
C VAL A 289 -3.34 -11.00 -2.06
N ARG A 290 -4.33 -11.43 -2.85
CA ARG A 290 -5.46 -10.59 -3.28
C ARG A 290 -6.17 -9.98 -2.07
N LYS A 291 -6.44 -10.79 -1.04
CA LYS A 291 -7.07 -10.33 0.20
C LYS A 291 -6.23 -9.26 0.91
N LEU A 292 -4.92 -9.45 1.05
CA LEU A 292 -4.03 -8.44 1.64
C LEU A 292 -4.14 -7.10 0.92
N ILE A 293 -4.07 -7.12 -0.42
CA ILE A 293 -4.15 -5.91 -1.24
C ILE A 293 -5.49 -5.21 -1.05
N ILE A 294 -6.60 -5.96 -1.11
CA ILE A 294 -7.95 -5.43 -0.89
C ILE A 294 -8.08 -4.85 0.52
N ASP A 295 -7.61 -5.57 1.54
CA ASP A 295 -7.71 -5.13 2.94
C ASP A 295 -6.88 -3.86 3.18
N SER A 296 -5.70 -3.72 2.57
CA SER A 296 -4.86 -2.52 2.60
C SER A 296 -5.56 -1.33 1.95
N LEU A 297 -6.13 -1.51 0.75
CA LEU A 297 -6.89 -0.47 0.06
C LEU A 297 -8.13 -0.04 0.86
N VAL A 298 -8.88 -1.00 1.40
CA VAL A 298 -10.04 -0.75 2.25
C VAL A 298 -9.63 -0.03 3.53
N HIS A 299 -8.47 -0.35 4.11
CA HIS A 299 -7.91 0.36 5.26
C HIS A 299 -7.68 1.83 4.93
N PHE A 300 -6.96 2.16 3.85
CA PHE A 300 -6.73 3.56 3.44
C PHE A 300 -8.04 4.30 3.12
N ALA A 301 -8.97 3.67 2.40
CA ALA A 301 -10.27 4.26 2.10
C ALA A 301 -11.12 4.49 3.36
N SER A 302 -11.11 3.56 4.32
CA SER A 302 -11.98 3.62 5.51
C SER A 302 -11.39 4.45 6.64
N VAL A 303 -10.09 4.34 6.89
CA VAL A 303 -9.40 4.99 8.02
C VAL A 303 -8.94 6.39 7.65
N TYR A 304 -8.42 6.58 6.43
CA TYR A 304 -7.87 7.87 5.98
C TYR A 304 -8.80 8.63 5.05
N GLN A 305 -9.87 8.01 4.56
CA GLN A 305 -10.84 8.61 3.64
C GLN A 305 -10.24 8.96 2.27
N ILE A 306 -9.27 8.17 1.79
CA ILE A 306 -8.73 8.28 0.44
C ILE A 306 -9.85 8.12 -0.61
N ASP A 307 -9.89 9.00 -1.61
CA ASP A 307 -10.95 9.09 -2.63
C ASP A 307 -10.64 8.30 -3.91
N GLY A 308 -9.43 7.76 -4.04
CA GLY A 308 -9.06 6.93 -5.18
C GLY A 308 -7.66 6.36 -5.08
N PHE A 309 -7.35 5.47 -6.01
CA PHE A 309 -6.05 4.81 -6.09
C PHE A 309 -5.52 4.80 -7.52
N ARG A 310 -4.25 5.22 -7.67
CA ARG A 310 -3.47 5.08 -8.89
C ARG A 310 -2.58 3.85 -8.74
N PHE A 311 -2.79 2.83 -9.57
CA PHE A 311 -2.06 1.58 -9.50
C PHE A 311 -0.78 1.63 -10.35
N ASP A 312 0.36 1.56 -9.67
CA ASP A 312 1.67 1.43 -10.30
C ASP A 312 1.80 0.10 -11.04
N LEU A 313 2.31 0.17 -12.27
CA LEU A 313 2.44 -0.97 -13.20
C LEU A 313 1.23 -1.92 -13.18
N MET A 314 0.01 -1.35 -13.19
CA MET A 314 -1.26 -2.08 -13.09
C MET A 314 -1.37 -3.27 -14.06
N GLY A 315 -0.74 -3.19 -15.24
CA GLY A 315 -0.69 -4.28 -16.21
C GLY A 315 0.00 -5.57 -15.74
N LEU A 316 0.74 -5.54 -14.62
CA LEU A 316 1.33 -6.71 -13.96
C LEU A 316 0.35 -7.43 -13.01
N LEU A 317 -0.81 -6.84 -12.72
CA LEU A 317 -1.89 -7.45 -11.95
C LEU A 317 -2.86 -8.22 -12.87
N ASP A 318 -3.65 -9.11 -12.28
CA ASP A 318 -4.76 -9.78 -12.97
C ASP A 318 -6.08 -9.00 -12.87
N VAL A 319 -6.92 -9.15 -13.90
CA VAL A 319 -8.22 -8.48 -14.03
C VAL A 319 -9.16 -8.88 -12.90
N ASP A 320 -9.16 -10.14 -12.47
CA ASP A 320 -10.05 -10.62 -11.41
C ASP A 320 -9.75 -9.93 -10.08
N THR A 321 -8.47 -9.70 -9.77
CA THR A 321 -8.04 -8.88 -8.63
C THR A 321 -8.54 -7.45 -8.73
N MET A 322 -8.40 -6.80 -9.88
CA MET A 322 -8.87 -5.41 -10.06
C MET A 322 -10.39 -5.29 -9.92
N LEU A 323 -11.16 -6.26 -10.42
CA LEU A 323 -12.61 -6.32 -10.25
C LEU A 323 -13.02 -6.56 -8.79
N ALA A 324 -12.28 -7.41 -8.07
CA ALA A 324 -12.50 -7.64 -6.65
C ALA A 324 -12.20 -6.39 -5.81
N ILE A 325 -11.12 -5.68 -6.14
CA ILE A 325 -10.77 -4.38 -5.55
C ILE A 325 -11.90 -3.37 -5.76
N GLU A 326 -12.36 -3.18 -7.01
CA GLU A 326 -13.45 -2.26 -7.33
C GLU A 326 -14.70 -2.57 -6.50
N LYS A 327 -15.09 -3.84 -6.45
CA LYS A 327 -16.27 -4.31 -5.73
C LYS A 327 -16.20 -3.98 -4.24
N GLU A 328 -15.09 -4.28 -3.58
CA GLU A 328 -14.95 -4.08 -2.13
C GLU A 328 -14.81 -2.59 -1.78
N LEU A 329 -14.03 -1.83 -2.56
CA LEU A 329 -13.87 -0.39 -2.34
C LEU A 329 -15.16 0.39 -2.55
N LYS A 330 -16.00 0.02 -3.54
CA LYS A 330 -17.31 0.66 -3.75
C LYS A 330 -18.29 0.45 -2.60
N LYS A 331 -18.09 -0.54 -1.73
CA LYS A 331 -18.87 -0.68 -0.48
C LYS A 331 -18.49 0.38 0.56
N VAL A 332 -17.25 0.86 0.52
CA VAL A 332 -16.72 1.90 1.41
C VAL A 332 -17.05 3.29 0.86
N ASN A 333 -16.71 3.54 -0.41
CA ASN A 333 -16.95 4.78 -1.11
C ASN A 333 -17.43 4.49 -2.55
N PRO A 334 -18.72 4.73 -2.88
CA PRO A 334 -19.25 4.43 -4.21
C PRO A 334 -18.68 5.35 -5.31
N TYR A 335 -18.02 6.45 -4.95
CA TYR A 335 -17.40 7.40 -5.86
C TYR A 335 -15.90 7.19 -6.05
N ILE A 336 -15.33 6.14 -5.45
CA ILE A 336 -13.88 5.91 -5.46
C ILE A 336 -13.34 5.78 -6.88
N MET A 337 -12.24 6.50 -7.15
CA MET A 337 -11.62 6.52 -8.46
C MET A 337 -10.48 5.49 -8.55
N LEU A 338 -10.50 4.62 -9.56
CA LEU A 338 -9.46 3.61 -9.76
C LEU A 338 -8.90 3.74 -11.17
N TYR A 339 -7.58 3.82 -11.29
CA TYR A 339 -6.89 3.82 -12.58
C TYR A 339 -5.42 3.46 -12.39
N GLY A 340 -4.71 3.21 -13.48
CA GLY A 340 -3.29 2.93 -13.38
C GLY A 340 -2.58 2.75 -14.71
N GLU A 341 -1.34 2.28 -14.60
CA GLU A 341 -0.47 2.02 -15.74
C GLU A 341 -0.77 0.65 -16.35
N GLY A 342 -1.70 0.62 -17.30
CA GLY A 342 -2.12 -0.60 -18.00
C GLY A 342 -1.14 -1.07 -19.08
N TRP A 343 0.16 -1.05 -18.83
CA TRP A 343 1.18 -1.47 -19.78
C TRP A 343 1.08 -2.97 -20.06
N ASN A 344 1.15 -3.39 -21.33
CA ASN A 344 1.18 -4.81 -21.67
C ASN A 344 2.59 -5.38 -21.57
N MET A 345 3.03 -5.63 -20.33
CA MET A 345 4.35 -6.18 -20.04
C MET A 345 4.33 -7.73 -20.10
N PRO A 346 5.34 -8.39 -20.67
CA PRO A 346 5.46 -9.85 -20.63
C PRO A 346 5.59 -10.36 -19.19
N ASN A 347 4.69 -11.24 -18.75
CA ASN A 347 4.70 -11.87 -17.43
C ASN A 347 3.91 -13.21 -17.42
N GLU A 348 3.91 -13.93 -16.30
CA GLU A 348 3.21 -15.22 -16.13
C GLU A 348 1.69 -15.10 -15.90
N VAL A 349 1.14 -13.88 -15.84
CA VAL A 349 -0.31 -13.69 -15.93
C VAL A 349 -0.73 -13.92 -17.40
N PRO A 350 -1.71 -14.80 -17.67
CA PRO A 350 -2.16 -15.04 -19.05
C PRO A 350 -2.54 -13.72 -19.73
N ALA A 351 -2.11 -13.52 -20.98
CA ALA A 351 -2.25 -12.24 -21.67
C ALA A 351 -3.70 -11.70 -21.68
N LYS A 352 -4.71 -12.58 -21.76
CA LYS A 352 -6.14 -12.26 -21.72
C LYS A 352 -6.69 -11.84 -20.35
N LEU A 353 -5.91 -12.01 -19.28
CA LEU A 353 -6.28 -11.74 -17.89
C LEU A 353 -5.43 -10.62 -17.28
N ARG A 354 -4.48 -10.04 -18.02
CA ARG A 354 -3.67 -8.90 -17.54
C ARG A 354 -4.52 -7.64 -17.46
N SER A 355 -4.36 -6.85 -16.41
CA SER A 355 -5.05 -5.56 -16.22
C SER A 355 -4.44 -4.43 -17.07
N ASN A 356 -4.32 -4.68 -18.37
CA ASN A 356 -3.74 -3.77 -19.35
C ASN A 356 -4.81 -3.17 -20.28
N GLN A 357 -4.43 -2.11 -21.00
CA GLN A 357 -5.34 -1.37 -21.89
C GLN A 357 -6.00 -2.26 -22.96
N ASN A 358 -5.34 -3.32 -23.45
CA ASN A 358 -5.90 -4.22 -24.46
C ASN A 358 -7.10 -5.02 -23.93
N ASN A 359 -7.16 -5.22 -22.62
CA ASN A 359 -8.21 -5.98 -21.95
C ASN A 359 -9.26 -5.06 -21.28
N GLN A 360 -9.25 -3.75 -21.51
CA GLN A 360 -10.11 -2.78 -20.83
C GLN A 360 -11.61 -3.13 -20.84
N ALA A 361 -12.08 -3.83 -21.88
CA ALA A 361 -13.46 -4.28 -21.98
C ALA A 361 -13.90 -5.23 -20.83
N LEU A 362 -12.96 -5.88 -20.15
CA LEU A 362 -13.25 -6.78 -19.03
C LEU A 362 -13.43 -6.06 -17.69
N PHE A 363 -12.97 -4.81 -17.56
CA PHE A 363 -12.94 -4.05 -16.30
C PHE A 363 -13.15 -2.54 -16.54
N SER A 364 -14.20 -2.22 -17.31
CA SER A 364 -14.44 -0.92 -17.93
C SER A 364 -14.55 0.29 -17.00
N ASN A 365 -14.72 0.09 -15.70
CA ASN A 365 -14.85 1.15 -14.70
C ASN A 365 -13.52 1.59 -14.09
N ILE A 366 -12.41 0.98 -14.49
CA ILE A 366 -11.07 1.32 -14.02
C ILE A 366 -10.34 2.01 -15.17
N GLY A 367 -9.73 3.16 -14.92
CA GLY A 367 -9.07 3.96 -15.93
C GLY A 367 -7.65 3.49 -16.26
N HIS A 368 -7.11 4.02 -17.35
CA HIS A 368 -5.71 3.84 -17.73
C HIS A 368 -5.06 5.18 -18.04
N PHE A 369 -3.77 5.30 -17.71
CA PHE A 369 -2.94 6.29 -18.40
C PHE A 369 -2.96 6.00 -19.91
N ASN A 370 -3.18 7.04 -20.73
CA ASN A 370 -3.25 6.93 -22.19
C ASN A 370 -1.93 7.40 -22.81
N ASP A 371 -0.99 6.48 -22.97
CA ASP A 371 0.30 6.70 -23.64
C ASP A 371 0.17 7.03 -25.12
N TYR A 372 -0.83 6.49 -25.82
CA TYR A 372 -1.10 6.85 -27.22
C TYR A 372 -1.34 8.36 -27.33
N TYR A 373 -2.25 8.91 -26.52
CA TYR A 373 -2.52 10.34 -26.49
C TYR A 373 -1.27 11.15 -26.11
N ARG A 374 -0.53 10.72 -25.08
CA ARG A 374 0.74 11.34 -24.68
C ARG A 374 1.72 11.41 -25.83
N ASN A 375 1.95 10.29 -26.52
CA ASN A 375 2.94 10.17 -27.60
C ASN A 375 2.52 10.96 -28.83
N VAL A 376 1.22 10.97 -29.18
CA VAL A 376 0.71 11.77 -30.30
C VAL A 376 0.89 13.27 -30.02
N MET A 377 0.59 13.73 -28.81
CA MET A 377 0.68 15.15 -28.48
C MET A 377 2.12 15.61 -28.28
N LYS A 378 2.87 14.94 -27.40
CA LYS A 378 4.23 15.35 -27.00
C LYS A 378 5.30 14.88 -27.99
N GLY A 379 5.15 13.66 -28.49
CA GLY A 379 6.19 12.93 -29.22
C GLY A 379 6.60 11.65 -28.49
N GLU A 380 7.49 10.89 -29.13
CA GLU A 380 8.02 9.63 -28.59
C GLU A 380 8.64 9.85 -27.21
N LEU A 381 8.42 8.88 -26.31
CA LEU A 381 9.03 8.93 -24.98
C LEU A 381 10.54 8.61 -25.04
N HIS A 382 10.93 7.66 -25.90
CA HIS A 382 12.28 7.13 -26.02
C HIS A 382 12.76 7.20 -27.48
N GLY A 383 12.73 8.39 -28.07
CA GLY A 383 13.16 8.61 -29.44
C GLY A 383 13.10 10.09 -29.82
N PRO A 384 13.62 10.47 -31.01
CA PRO A 384 13.62 11.85 -31.47
C PRO A 384 12.28 12.26 -32.09
N GLY A 385 11.29 11.36 -32.17
CA GLY A 385 10.00 11.63 -32.79
C GLY A 385 9.25 12.77 -32.10
N LEU A 386 9.00 13.86 -32.84
CA LEU A 386 8.22 15.00 -32.36
C LEU A 386 6.72 14.69 -32.45
N GLY A 387 5.96 15.15 -31.46
CA GLY A 387 4.49 15.06 -31.47
C GLY A 387 3.84 16.32 -32.03
N PHE A 388 2.51 16.28 -32.13
CA PHE A 388 1.68 17.34 -32.71
C PHE A 388 1.87 18.72 -32.05
N SER A 389 2.17 18.78 -30.75
CA SER A 389 2.37 20.07 -30.07
C SER A 389 3.70 20.75 -30.40
N MET A 390 4.59 20.09 -31.12
CA MET A 390 5.95 20.56 -31.41
C MET A 390 6.09 21.23 -32.78
N GLY A 391 5.00 21.41 -33.53
CA GLY A 391 4.96 21.99 -34.88
C GLY A 391 4.69 20.93 -35.94
#